data_AF-A0A1F4UPT7-F1
#
_entry.id   AF-A0A1F4UPT7-F1
#
_cell.length_a   1.000
_cell.length_b   1.000
_cell.length_c   1.000
_cell.angle_alpha   90.00
_cell.angle_beta   90.00
_cell.angle_gamma   90.00
#
_symmetry.space_group_name_H-M   'P 1'
#
loop_
_entity.id
_entity.type
_entity.pdbx_description
1 polymer ?
#
loop_
_entity_poly.entity_id
_entity_poly.type
_entity_poly.pdbx_seq_one_letter_code
_entity_poly.pdbx_strand_id
1 'polypeptide(L)'
;MESDAGESGYFISEDGSYIAHEDIAQFEREQINPKEKIKNFGIINQPEWVKTMDDNVKHYKLPTSRFLKNVVYKNTTNGEIIIAVIRGDLDVNKSKLESNLKVIGQLIEADETDLEKIGTQHGYVHSWGHKHRDGNKVRYIGDLSLTTVTNFIGGYKSDTQDSVNVNYGRDFECELLADIAGAVPGHKTVGAQSKLILKKGIEVGNLFNLEYHYSKKMADATFTDKNNSEVSYYMGSYGIGIERTMAAVVESLHDDKGIIWPENIAPYKAHLIGLGMEDRSLHTKAFEVYEKLQKAGVEILFDDRFEVSAGEKMADADLIGCPYRLIVSPKTKDKIEIKKRSENRSLLYSIEEIKNLLGV
;
A
#
# COMPACT_ATOMS: atom_id res chain seq x y z
N MET A 1 8.39 2.19 0.83
CA MET A 1 9.62 1.96 0.02
C MET A 1 9.19 1.32 -1.29
N GLU A 2 9.58 1.85 -2.44
CA GLU A 2 9.24 1.27 -3.75
C GLU A 2 9.89 -0.10 -3.91
N SER A 3 9.11 -1.14 -4.20
CA SER A 3 9.58 -2.52 -4.41
C SER A 3 8.50 -3.34 -5.09
N ASP A 4 8.88 -4.19 -6.05
CA ASP A 4 7.96 -5.10 -6.75
C ASP A 4 7.38 -6.19 -5.83
N ALA A 5 8.09 -6.52 -4.75
CA ALA A 5 7.64 -7.43 -3.70
C ALA A 5 6.63 -6.77 -2.73
N GLY A 6 6.35 -5.48 -2.88
CA GLY A 6 5.38 -4.76 -2.07
C GLY A 6 3.96 -5.32 -2.21
N GLU A 7 3.28 -5.48 -1.09
CA GLU A 7 1.88 -5.92 -1.03
C GLU A 7 0.90 -4.80 -1.40
N SER A 8 1.28 -3.55 -1.13
CA SER A 8 0.40 -2.39 -1.27
C SER A 8 0.72 -1.55 -2.50
N GLY A 9 -0.34 -1.08 -3.16
CA GLY A 9 -0.27 -0.08 -4.22
C GLY A 9 -0.28 1.35 -3.69
N TYR A 10 0.50 2.23 -4.33
CA TYR A 10 0.36 3.67 -4.17
C TYR A 10 0.41 4.37 -5.53
N PHE A 11 -0.35 5.45 -5.65
CA PHE A 11 -0.33 6.31 -6.83
C PHE A 11 0.64 7.46 -6.62
N ILE A 12 1.45 7.73 -7.64
CA ILE A 12 2.29 8.92 -7.75
C ILE A 12 1.96 9.64 -9.06
N SER A 13 1.93 10.97 -9.06
CA SER A 13 1.73 11.74 -10.29
C SER A 13 3.02 11.80 -11.13
N GLU A 14 2.89 11.94 -12.45
CA GLU A 14 4.04 12.02 -13.38
C GLU A 14 5.03 13.16 -13.02
N ASP A 15 4.54 14.24 -12.44
CA ASP A 15 5.31 15.40 -11.97
C ASP A 15 5.77 15.29 -10.50
N GLY A 16 5.42 14.20 -9.80
CA GLY A 16 5.81 13.95 -8.42
C GLY A 16 5.14 14.83 -7.37
N SER A 17 4.17 15.66 -7.75
CA SER A 17 3.47 16.59 -6.85
C SER A 17 2.43 15.92 -5.94
N TYR A 18 1.98 14.72 -6.31
CA TYR A 18 0.98 13.95 -5.58
C TYR A 18 1.43 12.52 -5.35
N ILE A 19 1.30 12.05 -4.10
CA ILE A 19 1.56 10.66 -3.71
C ILE A 19 0.49 10.24 -2.70
N ALA A 20 -0.17 9.10 -2.94
CA ALA A 20 -1.18 8.58 -2.02
C ALA A 20 -1.30 7.05 -2.11
N HIS A 21 -1.58 6.41 -0.98
CA HIS A 21 -1.94 4.99 -0.95
C HIS A 21 -3.20 4.73 -1.79
N GLU A 22 -3.32 3.57 -2.42
CA GLU A 22 -4.46 3.23 -3.29
C GLU A 22 -5.82 3.34 -2.59
N ASP A 23 -5.85 3.09 -1.27
CA ASP A 23 -7.04 3.24 -0.41
C ASP A 23 -7.56 4.67 -0.26
N ILE A 24 -6.72 5.68 -0.52
CA ILE A 24 -7.06 7.09 -0.31
C ILE A 24 -6.79 7.96 -1.55
N ALA A 25 -6.21 7.39 -2.61
CA ALA A 25 -5.80 8.11 -3.80
C ALA A 25 -6.98 8.79 -4.49
N GLN A 26 -6.93 10.12 -4.58
CA GLN A 26 -7.95 10.96 -5.20
C GLN A 26 -7.61 11.22 -6.68
N PHE A 27 -8.64 11.38 -7.49
CA PHE A 27 -8.50 11.68 -8.91
C PHE A 27 -9.66 12.52 -9.43
N GLU A 28 -9.39 13.28 -10.48
CA GLU A 28 -10.36 14.09 -11.20
C GLU A 28 -11.34 13.18 -11.97
N ARG A 29 -12.64 13.30 -11.71
CA ARG A 29 -13.66 12.54 -12.45
C ARG A 29 -13.82 13.12 -13.86
N GLU A 30 -13.60 12.28 -14.87
CA GLU A 30 -13.79 12.68 -16.27
C GLU A 30 -15.26 13.08 -16.52
N GLN A 31 -15.46 14.23 -17.17
CA GLN A 31 -16.77 14.72 -17.58
C GLN A 31 -17.22 14.02 -18.87
N ILE A 32 -18.13 13.05 -18.76
CA ILE A 32 -18.51 12.19 -19.89
C ILE A 32 -19.47 12.91 -20.84
N ASN A 33 -20.59 13.39 -20.32
CA ASN A 33 -21.62 14.07 -21.10
C ASN A 33 -22.56 14.95 -20.24
N PRO A 34 -22.05 15.73 -19.29
CA PRO A 34 -22.89 16.49 -18.33
C PRO A 34 -23.75 17.58 -19.00
N LYS A 35 -23.47 17.91 -20.28
CA LYS A 35 -24.20 18.91 -21.08
C LYS A 35 -25.20 18.28 -22.05
N GLU A 36 -25.33 16.95 -22.10
CA GLU A 36 -26.35 16.31 -22.92
C GLU A 36 -27.74 16.78 -22.46
N LYS A 37 -28.68 16.98 -23.38
CA LYS A 37 -30.05 17.31 -23.00
C LYS A 37 -30.65 16.14 -22.21
N ILE A 38 -31.19 16.44 -21.04
CA ILE A 38 -31.95 15.48 -20.25
C ILE A 38 -33.11 14.94 -21.09
N LYS A 39 -33.17 13.61 -21.22
CA LYS A 39 -34.24 12.88 -21.92
C LYS A 39 -35.23 12.33 -20.91
N ASN A 40 -36.44 12.00 -21.36
CA ASN A 40 -37.46 11.41 -20.49
C ASN A 40 -36.98 10.07 -19.94
N PHE A 41 -37.13 9.88 -18.63
CA PHE A 41 -36.96 8.59 -17.98
C PHE A 41 -37.86 7.56 -18.67
N GLY A 42 -37.33 6.36 -18.91
CA GLY A 42 -38.10 5.28 -19.50
C GLY A 42 -37.60 3.92 -19.04
N ILE A 43 -38.49 2.94 -19.13
CA ILE A 43 -38.16 1.53 -19.00
C ILE A 43 -38.24 0.91 -20.39
N ILE A 44 -37.21 0.16 -20.77
CA ILE A 44 -37.16 -0.55 -22.05
C ILE A 44 -36.92 -2.03 -21.82
N ASN A 45 -37.39 -2.86 -22.74
CA ASN A 45 -37.09 -4.28 -22.71
C ASN A 45 -35.68 -4.55 -23.25
N GLN A 46 -34.99 -5.47 -22.60
CA GLN A 46 -33.68 -5.94 -22.98
C GLN A 46 -33.74 -7.40 -23.46
N PRO A 47 -32.95 -7.81 -24.46
CA PRO A 47 -32.83 -9.21 -24.84
C PRO A 47 -32.27 -10.10 -23.71
N GLU A 48 -32.77 -11.34 -23.58
CA GLU A 48 -32.37 -12.31 -22.53
C GLU A 48 -30.88 -12.66 -22.49
N TRP A 49 -30.15 -12.45 -23.59
CA TRP A 49 -28.71 -12.72 -23.67
C TRP A 49 -27.87 -11.68 -22.90
N VAL A 50 -28.44 -10.52 -22.59
CA VAL A 50 -27.71 -9.44 -21.95
C VAL A 50 -27.75 -9.59 -20.43
N LYS A 51 -26.64 -10.08 -19.86
CA LYS A 51 -26.57 -10.39 -18.42
C LYS A 51 -25.42 -9.68 -17.70
N THR A 52 -24.41 -9.27 -18.45
CA THR A 52 -23.20 -8.64 -17.92
C THR A 52 -23.04 -7.21 -18.40
N MET A 53 -22.11 -6.47 -17.79
CA MET A 53 -21.74 -5.14 -18.27
C MET A 53 -21.20 -5.17 -19.71
N ASP A 54 -20.44 -6.21 -20.07
CA ASP A 54 -19.93 -6.38 -21.43
C ASP A 54 -21.06 -6.58 -22.45
N ASP A 55 -22.10 -7.32 -22.06
CA ASP A 55 -23.26 -7.51 -22.90
C ASP A 55 -24.06 -6.21 -23.08
N ASN A 56 -24.17 -5.42 -22.01
CA ASN A 56 -24.76 -4.08 -22.06
C ASN A 56 -24.01 -3.17 -23.06
N VAL A 57 -22.67 -3.16 -23.01
CA VAL A 57 -21.84 -2.40 -23.95
C VAL A 57 -22.09 -2.83 -25.38
N LYS A 58 -22.15 -4.15 -25.64
CA LYS A 58 -22.43 -4.70 -26.98
C LYS A 58 -23.84 -4.34 -27.47
N HIS A 59 -24.83 -4.41 -26.58
CA HIS A 59 -26.24 -4.17 -26.92
C HIS A 59 -26.51 -2.69 -27.19
N TYR A 60 -26.16 -1.82 -26.23
CA TYR A 60 -26.44 -0.39 -26.30
C TYR A 60 -25.42 0.40 -27.12
N LYS A 61 -24.25 -0.19 -27.42
CA LYS A 61 -23.14 0.45 -28.15
C LYS A 61 -22.67 1.75 -27.49
N LEU A 62 -22.67 1.75 -26.15
CA LEU A 62 -22.21 2.85 -25.31
C LEU A 62 -21.08 2.36 -24.41
N PRO A 63 -20.13 3.23 -24.02
CA PRO A 63 -19.07 2.85 -23.10
C PRO A 63 -19.64 2.56 -21.71
N THR A 64 -18.92 1.77 -20.91
CA THR A 64 -19.27 1.42 -19.51
C THR A 64 -19.54 2.65 -18.63
N SER A 65 -18.91 3.79 -18.96
CA SER A 65 -19.14 5.08 -18.29
C SER A 65 -20.56 5.64 -18.44
N ARG A 66 -21.39 5.08 -19.33
CA ARG A 66 -22.82 5.44 -19.50
C ARG A 66 -23.77 4.62 -18.62
N PHE A 67 -23.24 3.67 -17.86
CA PHE A 67 -24.04 2.76 -17.04
C PHE A 67 -23.91 3.06 -15.55
N LEU A 68 -24.97 2.79 -14.79
CA LEU A 68 -24.94 2.76 -13.33
C LEU A 68 -24.47 1.39 -12.83
N LYS A 69 -23.57 1.39 -11.85
CA LYS A 69 -23.14 0.21 -11.11
C LYS A 69 -23.54 0.38 -9.65
N ASN A 70 -24.17 -0.66 -9.11
CA ASN A 70 -24.60 -0.72 -7.71
C ASN A 70 -23.83 -1.85 -7.03
N VAL A 71 -23.03 -1.52 -6.02
CA VAL A 71 -22.30 -2.50 -5.21
C VAL A 71 -22.91 -2.50 -3.81
N VAL A 72 -23.25 -3.68 -3.31
CA VAL A 72 -23.99 -3.82 -2.06
C VAL A 72 -23.08 -4.35 -0.96
N TYR A 73 -23.09 -3.66 0.17
CA TYR A 73 -22.38 -4.03 1.38
C TYR A 73 -23.35 -4.23 2.54
N LYS A 74 -23.02 -5.14 3.45
CA LYS A 74 -23.66 -5.29 4.75
C LYS A 74 -22.76 -4.70 5.83
N ASN A 75 -23.33 -3.87 6.69
CA ASN A 75 -22.69 -3.48 7.94
C ASN A 75 -22.85 -4.61 8.98
N THR A 76 -21.73 -5.18 9.41
CA THR A 76 -21.69 -6.33 10.32
C THR A 76 -22.06 -5.98 11.76
N THR A 77 -22.04 -4.70 12.14
CA THR A 77 -22.32 -4.25 13.50
C THR A 77 -23.82 -4.04 13.74
N ASN A 78 -24.54 -3.49 12.75
CA ASN A 78 -25.95 -3.11 12.89
C ASN A 78 -26.88 -3.77 11.86
N GLY A 79 -26.35 -4.55 10.91
CA GLY A 79 -27.13 -5.23 9.87
C GLY A 79 -27.71 -4.32 8.79
N GLU A 80 -27.28 -3.05 8.72
CA GLU A 80 -27.69 -2.13 7.66
C GLU A 80 -27.12 -2.56 6.30
N ILE A 81 -27.87 -2.30 5.23
CA ILE A 81 -27.42 -2.51 3.86
C ILE A 81 -27.02 -1.18 3.24
N ILE A 82 -25.81 -1.12 2.70
CA ILE A 82 -25.25 0.04 2.01
C ILE A 82 -25.17 -0.28 0.52
N ILE A 83 -25.86 0.49 -0.31
CA ILE A 83 -25.80 0.39 -1.77
C ILE A 83 -24.93 1.55 -2.27
N ALA A 84 -23.70 1.23 -2.66
CA ALA A 84 -22.77 2.16 -3.28
C ALA A 84 -23.10 2.31 -4.77
N VAL A 85 -23.51 3.50 -5.19
CA VAL A 85 -23.95 3.84 -6.54
C VAL A 85 -22.84 4.61 -7.25
N ILE A 86 -22.33 4.07 -8.35
CA ILE A 86 -21.15 4.60 -9.04
C ILE A 86 -21.29 4.45 -10.57
N ARG A 87 -20.48 5.19 -11.32
CA ARG A 87 -20.34 5.03 -12.77
C ARG A 87 -19.77 3.65 -13.12
N GLY A 88 -20.26 3.04 -14.19
CA GLY A 88 -20.01 1.62 -14.52
C GLY A 88 -18.58 1.25 -14.92
N ASP A 89 -17.75 2.23 -15.28
CA ASP A 89 -16.32 2.10 -15.57
C ASP A 89 -15.44 2.22 -14.32
N LEU A 90 -16.01 2.49 -13.15
CA LEU A 90 -15.28 2.66 -11.89
C LEU A 90 -15.64 1.54 -10.90
N ASP A 91 -14.72 1.31 -9.97
CA ASP A 91 -14.88 0.37 -8.87
C ASP A 91 -14.96 1.09 -7.53
N VAL A 92 -15.79 0.55 -6.63
CA VAL A 92 -15.93 1.08 -5.27
C VAL A 92 -14.68 0.75 -4.48
N ASN A 93 -14.02 1.78 -3.96
CA ASN A 93 -12.99 1.62 -2.95
C ASN A 93 -13.66 1.51 -1.58
N LYS A 94 -13.62 0.31 -1.00
CA LYS A 94 -14.23 0.01 0.31
C LYS A 94 -13.67 0.90 1.42
N SER A 95 -12.36 1.12 1.46
CA SER A 95 -11.69 1.95 2.47
C SER A 95 -12.22 3.38 2.45
N LYS A 96 -12.40 3.95 1.26
CA LYS A 96 -13.04 5.27 1.10
C LYS A 96 -14.51 5.26 1.51
N LEU A 97 -15.28 4.25 1.11
CA LEU A 97 -16.69 4.13 1.49
C LEU A 97 -16.85 4.08 3.01
N GLU A 98 -16.09 3.23 3.69
CA GLU A 98 -16.11 3.10 5.15
C GLU A 98 -15.68 4.39 5.86
N SER A 99 -14.66 5.08 5.33
CA SER A 99 -14.16 6.34 5.87
C SER A 99 -15.21 7.44 5.81
N ASN A 100 -15.85 7.62 4.64
CA ASN A 100 -16.93 8.60 4.47
C ASN A 100 -18.14 8.32 5.38
N LEU A 101 -18.39 7.04 5.68
CA LEU A 101 -19.47 6.60 6.56
C LEU A 101 -19.09 6.53 8.04
N LYS A 102 -17.80 6.67 8.39
CA LYS A 102 -17.24 6.50 9.74
C LYS A 102 -17.48 5.10 10.33
N VAL A 103 -17.37 4.07 9.50
CA VAL A 103 -17.62 2.65 9.84
C VAL A 103 -16.46 1.73 9.44
N ILE A 104 -15.21 2.21 9.62
CA ILE A 104 -13.98 1.48 9.29
C ILE A 104 -14.01 0.03 9.79
N GLY A 105 -13.78 -0.92 8.88
CA GLY A 105 -13.75 -2.37 9.14
C GLY A 105 -15.10 -3.02 9.40
N GLN A 106 -16.22 -2.31 9.24
CA GLN A 106 -17.55 -2.83 9.55
C GLN A 106 -18.33 -3.27 8.30
N LEU A 107 -17.85 -3.00 7.09
CA LEU A 107 -18.55 -3.40 5.87
C LEU A 107 -17.99 -4.72 5.34
N ILE A 108 -18.88 -5.58 4.85
CA ILE A 108 -18.54 -6.73 4.02
C ILE A 108 -19.42 -6.70 2.77
N GLU A 109 -18.97 -7.30 1.68
CA GLU A 109 -19.83 -7.46 0.50
C GLU A 109 -21.07 -8.27 0.89
N ALA A 110 -22.23 -7.83 0.39
CA ALA A 110 -23.49 -8.51 0.64
C ALA A 110 -23.57 -9.81 -0.15
N ASP A 111 -23.99 -10.89 0.52
CA ASP A 111 -24.23 -12.18 -0.12
C ASP A 111 -25.67 -12.27 -0.69
N GLU A 112 -26.01 -13.39 -1.34
CA GLU A 112 -27.35 -13.61 -1.89
C GLU A 112 -28.46 -13.47 -0.84
N THR A 113 -28.23 -13.91 0.39
CA THR A 113 -29.22 -13.82 1.48
C THR A 113 -29.48 -12.38 1.88
N ASP A 114 -28.45 -11.53 1.84
CA ASP A 114 -28.56 -10.10 2.11
C ASP A 114 -29.31 -9.38 0.99
N LEU A 115 -29.09 -9.79 -0.27
CA LEU A 115 -29.82 -9.24 -1.42
C LEU A 115 -31.32 -9.63 -1.38
N GLU A 116 -31.63 -10.88 -1.01
CA GLU A 116 -33.01 -11.33 -0.83
C GLU A 116 -33.76 -10.52 0.23
N LYS A 117 -33.08 -10.14 1.33
CA LYS A 117 -33.66 -9.31 2.39
C LYS A 117 -34.07 -7.92 1.92
N ILE A 118 -33.45 -7.40 0.87
CA ILE A 118 -33.85 -6.12 0.24
C ILE A 118 -34.69 -6.32 -1.03
N GLY A 119 -35.14 -7.56 -1.28
CA GLY A 119 -36.01 -7.92 -2.39
C GLY A 119 -35.33 -7.87 -3.76
N THR A 120 -34.03 -8.16 -3.83
CA THR A 120 -33.26 -8.16 -5.07
C THR A 120 -32.33 -9.36 -5.15
N GLN A 121 -31.56 -9.45 -6.22
CA GLN A 121 -30.54 -10.47 -6.45
C GLN A 121 -29.38 -9.87 -7.24
N HIS A 122 -28.28 -10.62 -7.36
CA HIS A 122 -27.09 -10.16 -8.06
C HIS A 122 -27.41 -9.78 -9.53
N GLY A 123 -27.03 -8.57 -9.93
CA GLY A 123 -27.34 -8.01 -11.27
C GLY A 123 -28.66 -7.23 -11.38
N TYR A 124 -29.51 -7.24 -10.34
CA TYR A 124 -30.85 -6.62 -10.34
C TYR A 124 -30.94 -5.44 -9.37
N VAL A 125 -29.87 -5.16 -8.63
CA VAL A 125 -29.80 -4.08 -7.65
C VAL A 125 -29.94 -2.74 -8.38
N HIS A 126 -30.87 -1.92 -7.90
CA HIS A 126 -31.11 -0.58 -8.41
C HIS A 126 -30.81 0.49 -7.37
N SER A 127 -30.79 1.74 -7.83
CA SER A 127 -30.26 2.87 -7.06
C SER A 127 -31.32 3.59 -6.21
N TRP A 128 -32.51 3.00 -6.03
CA TRP A 128 -33.60 3.57 -5.23
C TRP A 128 -34.57 2.49 -4.73
N GLY A 129 -35.49 2.84 -3.83
CA GLY A 129 -36.71 2.06 -3.59
C GLY A 129 -36.59 0.75 -2.80
N HIS A 130 -35.40 0.17 -2.62
CA HIS A 130 -35.23 -1.03 -1.80
C HIS A 130 -35.66 -0.81 -0.35
N LYS A 131 -36.36 -1.81 0.20
CA LYS A 131 -36.78 -1.87 1.61
C LYS A 131 -36.28 -3.17 2.20
N HIS A 132 -35.70 -3.08 3.39
CA HIS A 132 -35.27 -4.26 4.12
C HIS A 132 -36.47 -4.97 4.76
N ARG A 133 -36.61 -6.27 4.54
CA ARG A 133 -37.72 -7.09 5.08
C ARG A 133 -37.72 -7.12 6.61
N ASP A 134 -36.54 -7.15 7.22
CA ASP A 134 -36.38 -7.20 8.68
C ASP A 134 -36.42 -5.81 9.35
N GLY A 135 -36.69 -4.73 8.60
CA GLY A 135 -36.78 -3.37 9.13
C GLY A 135 -35.44 -2.63 9.32
N ASN A 136 -34.30 -3.25 9.02
CA ASN A 136 -33.00 -2.55 8.98
C ASN A 136 -32.98 -1.45 7.91
N LYS A 137 -32.07 -0.48 8.05
CA LYS A 137 -31.95 0.59 7.04
C LYS A 137 -31.26 0.09 5.78
N VAL A 138 -31.74 0.59 4.64
CA VAL A 138 -31.06 0.52 3.35
C VAL A 138 -30.63 1.94 3.00
N ARG A 139 -29.33 2.15 2.82
CA ARG A 139 -28.73 3.47 2.56
C ARG A 139 -28.09 3.48 1.18
N TYR A 140 -28.23 4.59 0.46
CA TYR A 140 -27.64 4.79 -0.86
C TYR A 140 -26.52 5.82 -0.76
N ILE A 141 -25.32 5.43 -1.17
CA ILE A 141 -24.12 6.27 -1.13
C ILE A 141 -23.60 6.42 -2.55
N GLY A 142 -23.61 7.63 -3.07
CA GLY A 142 -23.22 7.92 -4.44
C GLY A 142 -21.76 8.35 -4.55
N ASP A 143 -21.07 7.93 -5.62
CA ASP A 143 -19.79 8.51 -6.00
C ASP A 143 -19.96 9.86 -6.70
N LEU A 144 -18.99 10.76 -6.56
CA LEU A 144 -18.94 12.04 -7.29
C LEU A 144 -19.12 11.88 -8.82
N SER A 145 -18.73 10.72 -9.39
CA SER A 145 -18.91 10.41 -10.82
C SER A 145 -20.36 10.45 -11.30
N LEU A 146 -21.36 10.32 -10.41
CA LEU A 146 -22.78 10.41 -10.77
C LEU A 146 -23.15 11.78 -11.36
N THR A 147 -22.38 12.82 -11.05
CA THR A 147 -22.60 14.18 -11.57
C THR A 147 -21.97 14.41 -12.96
N THR A 148 -21.17 13.46 -13.45
CA THR A 148 -20.39 13.61 -14.70
C THR A 148 -21.12 13.11 -15.93
N VAL A 149 -22.25 12.45 -15.75
CA VAL A 149 -23.01 11.78 -16.79
C VAL A 149 -24.46 12.24 -16.75
N THR A 150 -25.02 12.47 -17.92
CA THR A 150 -26.45 12.72 -18.11
C THR A 150 -27.06 11.56 -18.88
N ASN A 151 -28.29 11.16 -18.53
CA ASN A 151 -28.99 10.05 -19.16
C ASN A 151 -28.21 8.72 -19.04
N PHE A 152 -28.01 8.26 -17.81
CA PHE A 152 -27.50 6.92 -17.53
C PHE A 152 -28.45 5.83 -18.04
N ILE A 153 -27.88 4.65 -18.27
CA ILE A 153 -28.61 3.39 -18.37
C ILE A 153 -28.35 2.62 -17.07
N GLY A 154 -29.40 2.16 -16.40
CA GLY A 154 -29.24 1.60 -15.06
C GLY A 154 -30.44 0.86 -14.50
N GLY A 155 -30.36 0.56 -13.20
CA GLY A 155 -31.22 -0.39 -12.51
C GLY A 155 -32.70 -0.03 -12.51
N TYR A 156 -33.45 -0.65 -13.42
CA TYR A 156 -34.78 -1.14 -13.12
C TYR A 156 -34.89 -2.41 -13.95
N LYS A 157 -34.58 -3.52 -13.31
CA LYS A 157 -34.42 -4.78 -14.00
C LYS A 157 -35.28 -5.79 -13.27
N SER A 158 -36.50 -6.00 -13.77
CA SER A 158 -36.93 -7.37 -13.96
C SER A 158 -35.95 -8.01 -14.95
N ASP A 159 -35.81 -9.33 -14.96
CA ASP A 159 -34.92 -10.11 -15.84
C ASP A 159 -34.77 -9.63 -17.31
N THR A 160 -35.77 -8.91 -17.81
CA THR A 160 -35.94 -8.48 -19.20
C THR A 160 -36.05 -6.96 -19.39
N GLN A 161 -35.76 -6.12 -18.40
CA GLN A 161 -35.93 -4.66 -18.51
C GLN A 161 -34.72 -3.84 -18.05
N ASP A 162 -34.54 -2.63 -18.57
CA ASP A 162 -33.59 -1.65 -18.04
C ASP A 162 -34.26 -0.27 -17.94
N SER A 163 -33.79 0.53 -16.99
CA SER A 163 -34.09 1.96 -17.00
C SER A 163 -33.10 2.72 -17.87
N VAL A 164 -33.62 3.65 -18.66
CA VAL A 164 -32.85 4.51 -19.55
C VAL A 164 -33.14 5.97 -19.27
N ASN A 165 -32.16 6.79 -19.62
CA ASN A 165 -32.18 8.22 -19.36
C ASN A 165 -32.31 8.53 -17.86
N VAL A 166 -31.67 7.74 -17.01
CA VAL A 166 -31.66 7.95 -15.56
C VAL A 166 -30.74 9.11 -15.22
N ASN A 167 -31.16 10.00 -14.33
CA ASN A 167 -30.43 11.19 -13.94
C ASN A 167 -30.43 11.33 -12.41
N TYR A 168 -29.23 11.40 -11.83
CA TYR A 168 -29.04 11.74 -10.42
C TYR A 168 -29.59 13.15 -10.13
N GLY A 169 -30.31 13.31 -9.02
CA GLY A 169 -31.01 14.54 -8.63
C GLY A 169 -32.39 14.74 -9.28
N ARG A 170 -32.73 13.99 -10.34
CA ARG A 170 -34.09 13.99 -10.93
C ARG A 170 -34.85 12.70 -10.62
N ASP A 171 -34.23 11.54 -10.86
CA ASP A 171 -34.89 10.23 -10.73
C ASP A 171 -34.54 9.52 -9.43
N PHE A 172 -33.34 9.78 -8.90
CA PHE A 172 -32.90 9.28 -7.59
C PHE A 172 -31.89 10.24 -6.97
N GLU A 173 -31.80 10.18 -5.64
CA GLU A 173 -30.80 10.87 -4.84
C GLU A 173 -30.17 9.88 -3.86
N CYS A 174 -28.94 10.17 -3.46
CA CYS A 174 -28.21 9.40 -2.46
C CYS A 174 -28.14 10.20 -1.17
N GLU A 175 -28.14 9.49 -0.04
CA GLU A 175 -28.02 10.12 1.29
C GLU A 175 -26.71 10.90 1.42
N LEU A 176 -25.65 10.37 0.80
CA LEU A 176 -24.34 10.98 0.74
C LEU A 176 -23.79 10.86 -0.67
N LEU A 177 -23.22 11.95 -1.17
CA LEU A 177 -22.42 11.98 -2.39
C LEU A 177 -20.97 12.25 -2.00
N ALA A 178 -20.06 11.32 -2.27
CA ALA A 178 -18.67 11.38 -1.79
C ALA A 178 -17.68 10.71 -2.74
N ASP A 179 -16.37 10.90 -2.51
CA ASP A 179 -15.33 10.13 -3.22
C ASP A 179 -15.29 8.71 -2.66
N ILE A 180 -15.88 7.76 -3.38
CA ILE A 180 -15.90 6.34 -3.02
C ILE A 180 -15.28 5.46 -4.10
N ALA A 181 -14.78 6.03 -5.19
CA ALA A 181 -14.14 5.27 -6.27
C ALA A 181 -12.64 5.04 -6.03
N GLY A 182 -12.15 3.87 -6.46
CA GLY A 182 -10.72 3.60 -6.59
C GLY A 182 -10.10 4.34 -7.77
N ALA A 183 -8.87 4.82 -7.62
CA ALA A 183 -8.10 5.34 -8.74
C ALA A 183 -7.54 4.19 -9.59
N VAL A 184 -7.32 4.43 -10.89
CA VAL A 184 -6.60 3.51 -11.78
C VAL A 184 -5.49 4.25 -12.52
N PRO A 185 -4.46 3.56 -13.04
CA PRO A 185 -3.39 4.20 -13.80
C PRO A 185 -3.93 5.05 -14.96
N GLY A 186 -3.36 6.24 -15.13
CA GLY A 186 -3.76 7.19 -16.18
C GLY A 186 -4.87 8.17 -15.78
N HIS A 187 -5.57 7.94 -14.66
CA HIS A 187 -6.42 8.96 -14.06
C HIS A 187 -5.62 10.22 -13.74
N LYS A 188 -6.27 11.38 -13.76
CA LYS A 188 -5.61 12.66 -13.51
C LYS A 188 -5.72 13.06 -12.05
N THR A 189 -4.70 13.72 -11.52
CA THR A 189 -4.76 14.36 -10.19
C THR A 189 -5.87 15.41 -10.12
N VAL A 190 -6.39 15.66 -8.93
CA VAL A 190 -7.36 16.75 -8.72
C VAL A 190 -6.66 18.09 -8.89
N GLY A 191 -7.21 18.99 -9.70
CA GLY A 191 -6.68 20.34 -9.92
C GLY A 191 -5.42 20.44 -10.79
N ALA A 192 -4.47 19.50 -10.68
CA ALA A 192 -3.34 19.36 -11.58
C ALA A 192 -3.68 18.32 -12.66
N GLN A 193 -3.49 18.60 -13.95
CA GLN A 193 -3.85 17.65 -15.02
C GLN A 193 -2.77 16.56 -15.24
N SER A 194 -1.97 16.25 -14.22
CA SER A 194 -0.91 15.23 -14.22
C SER A 194 -1.51 13.83 -14.08
N LYS A 195 -0.94 12.82 -14.76
CA LYS A 195 -1.47 11.45 -14.70
C LYS A 195 -0.92 10.68 -13.51
N LEU A 196 -1.75 9.83 -12.94
CA LEU A 196 -1.42 8.91 -11.86
C LEU A 196 -0.77 7.64 -12.41
N ILE A 197 0.36 7.27 -11.81
CA ILE A 197 1.09 6.03 -12.04
C ILE A 197 0.92 5.18 -10.79
N LEU A 198 0.50 3.92 -10.96
CA LEU A 198 0.48 2.95 -9.87
C LEU A 198 1.87 2.35 -9.70
N LYS A 199 2.36 2.36 -8.46
CA LYS A 199 3.59 1.69 -8.05
C LYS A 199 3.30 0.79 -6.85
N LYS A 200 4.19 -0.18 -6.61
CA LYS A 200 4.14 -1.04 -5.45
C LYS A 200 5.16 -0.62 -4.41
N GLY A 201 4.82 -0.80 -3.15
CA GLY A 201 5.75 -0.54 -2.08
C GLY A 201 5.50 -1.34 -0.82
N ILE A 202 6.55 -1.43 -0.01
CA ILE A 202 6.52 -1.97 1.33
C ILE A 202 6.25 -0.83 2.30
N GLU A 203 5.16 -0.94 3.06
CA GLU A 203 4.82 -0.03 4.16
C GLU A 203 5.69 -0.36 5.38
N VAL A 204 6.70 0.49 5.63
CA VAL A 204 7.62 0.35 6.77
C VAL A 204 7.16 1.13 8.00
N GLY A 205 6.21 2.05 7.84
CA GLY A 205 5.65 2.83 8.93
C GLY A 205 4.44 3.65 8.50
N ASN A 206 3.69 4.11 9.49
CA ASN A 206 2.44 4.82 9.32
C ASN A 206 2.23 5.84 10.44
N LEU A 207 1.49 6.90 10.11
CA LEU A 207 1.12 7.96 11.03
C LEU A 207 -0.39 8.15 10.99
N PHE A 208 -1.01 8.13 12.16
CA PHE A 208 -2.46 8.27 12.31
C PHE A 208 -2.78 9.50 13.14
N ASN A 209 -3.64 10.35 12.61
CA ASN A 209 -4.30 11.36 13.39
C ASN A 209 -5.54 10.75 14.05
N LEU A 210 -5.45 10.43 15.34
CA LEU A 210 -6.52 9.77 16.09
C LEU A 210 -7.53 10.77 16.66
N GLU A 211 -7.18 12.06 16.64
CA GLU A 211 -7.96 13.16 17.18
C GLU A 211 -8.45 12.84 18.60
N TYR A 212 -9.77 12.80 18.82
CA TYR A 212 -10.39 12.50 20.10
C TYR A 212 -10.98 11.09 20.19
N HIS A 213 -10.70 10.21 19.23
CA HIS A 213 -11.40 8.93 19.10
C HIS A 213 -11.28 8.05 20.35
N TYR A 214 -10.06 7.89 20.87
CA TYR A 214 -9.80 7.08 22.06
C TYR A 214 -10.05 7.84 23.35
N SER A 215 -9.63 9.11 23.41
CA SER A 215 -9.78 9.92 24.62
C SER A 215 -11.25 10.14 25.00
N LYS A 216 -12.19 10.19 24.04
CA LYS A 216 -13.62 10.24 24.35
C LYS A 216 -14.20 8.93 24.89
N LYS A 217 -13.51 7.80 24.68
CA LYS A 217 -13.95 6.47 25.13
C LYS A 217 -13.33 6.07 26.47
N MET A 218 -12.27 6.75 26.90
CA MET A 218 -11.54 6.48 28.14
C MET A 218 -12.02 7.43 29.23
N ALA A 219 -12.25 6.91 30.45
CA ALA A 219 -12.82 7.69 31.55
C ALA A 219 -11.94 8.90 31.94
N ASP A 220 -10.62 8.70 32.01
CA ASP A 220 -9.68 9.68 32.58
C ASP A 220 -8.68 10.24 31.55
N ALA A 221 -9.05 10.27 30.28
CA ALA A 221 -8.22 10.78 29.20
C ALA A 221 -8.47 12.29 28.92
N THR A 222 -8.46 13.09 29.99
CA THR A 222 -8.72 14.53 29.98
C THR A 222 -7.60 15.31 30.67
N PHE A 223 -7.52 16.62 30.39
CA PHE A 223 -6.69 17.58 31.11
C PHE A 223 -7.44 18.92 31.29
N THR A 224 -6.99 19.75 32.24
CA THR A 224 -7.51 21.11 32.42
C THR A 224 -6.77 22.07 31.50
N ASP A 225 -7.51 22.76 30.63
CA ASP A 225 -6.93 23.75 29.71
C ASP A 225 -6.67 25.10 30.38
N LYS A 226 -6.14 26.06 29.59
CA LYS A 226 -5.86 27.44 30.04
C LYS A 226 -7.11 28.22 30.51
N ASN A 227 -8.31 27.75 30.18
CA ASN A 227 -9.58 28.36 30.57
C ASN A 227 -10.20 27.64 31.78
N ASN A 228 -9.43 26.79 32.47
CA ASN A 228 -9.90 25.92 33.55
C ASN A 228 -11.04 24.97 33.13
N SER A 229 -11.10 24.61 31.85
CA SER A 229 -12.07 23.66 31.32
C SER A 229 -11.45 22.27 31.16
N GLU A 230 -12.20 21.23 31.51
CA GLU A 230 -11.80 19.85 31.27
C GLU A 230 -11.98 19.50 29.79
N VAL A 231 -10.90 19.07 29.13
CA VAL A 231 -10.88 18.76 27.71
C VAL A 231 -10.18 17.42 27.46
N SER A 232 -10.66 16.65 26.47
CA SER A 232 -10.05 15.37 26.08
C SER A 232 -8.70 15.57 25.39
N TYR A 233 -7.78 14.61 25.57
CA TYR A 233 -6.52 14.62 24.84
C TYR A 233 -6.73 14.51 23.32
N TYR A 234 -6.04 15.37 22.56
CA TYR A 234 -5.88 15.19 21.11
C TYR A 234 -4.72 14.25 20.85
N MET A 235 -4.97 13.15 20.13
CA MET A 235 -4.06 12.03 20.02
C MET A 235 -3.55 11.84 18.59
N GLY A 236 -2.25 11.54 18.47
CA GLY A 236 -1.63 11.00 17.27
C GLY A 236 -0.94 9.68 17.61
N SER A 237 -0.78 8.80 16.62
CA SER A 237 -0.02 7.57 16.75
C SER A 237 0.95 7.43 15.59
N TYR A 238 2.14 6.91 15.89
CA TYR A 238 3.22 6.74 14.93
C TYR A 238 3.79 5.32 15.10
N GLY A 239 3.80 4.55 14.02
CA GLY A 239 4.30 3.19 14.02
C GLY A 239 5.36 3.00 12.96
N ILE A 240 6.46 2.33 13.32
CA ILE A 240 7.45 1.83 12.38
C ILE A 240 7.60 0.34 12.66
N GLY A 241 7.44 -0.50 11.64
CA GLY A 241 7.67 -1.93 11.77
C GLY A 241 9.16 -2.20 11.69
N ILE A 242 9.84 -2.38 12.82
CA ILE A 242 11.31 -2.51 12.88
C ILE A 242 11.78 -3.75 12.11
N GLU A 243 11.15 -4.90 12.36
CA GLU A 243 11.48 -6.17 11.70
C GLU A 243 11.19 -6.09 10.19
N ARG A 244 10.06 -5.46 9.83
CA ARG A 244 9.69 -5.24 8.43
C ARG A 244 10.66 -4.27 7.74
N THR A 245 11.13 -3.25 8.44
CA THR A 245 12.10 -2.28 7.92
C THR A 245 13.41 -2.98 7.58
N MET A 246 13.88 -3.86 8.47
CA MET A 246 15.06 -4.68 8.21
C MET A 246 14.88 -5.57 6.96
N ALA A 247 13.72 -6.23 6.82
CA ALA A 247 13.42 -7.03 5.63
C ALA A 247 13.35 -6.15 4.35
N ALA A 248 12.75 -4.97 4.42
CA ALA A 248 12.66 -4.04 3.29
C ALA A 248 14.04 -3.51 2.84
N VAL A 249 14.96 -3.30 3.79
CA VAL A 249 16.36 -2.97 3.50
C VAL A 249 17.00 -4.10 2.70
N VAL A 250 16.88 -5.36 3.16
CA VAL A 250 17.44 -6.52 2.46
C VAL A 250 16.84 -6.67 1.06
N GLU A 251 15.51 -6.56 0.94
CA GLU A 251 14.79 -6.63 -0.34
C GLU A 251 15.32 -5.61 -1.34
N SER A 252 15.71 -4.42 -0.89
CA SER A 252 16.17 -3.37 -1.78
C SER A 252 17.67 -3.30 -1.97
N LEU A 253 18.44 -3.90 -1.05
CA LEU A 253 19.90 -3.84 -1.01
C LEU A 253 20.48 -5.25 -0.87
N HIS A 254 20.38 -6.02 -1.95
CA HIS A 254 20.99 -7.34 -2.09
C HIS A 254 21.52 -7.55 -3.51
N ASP A 255 22.29 -8.62 -3.69
CA ASP A 255 22.63 -9.19 -4.99
C ASP A 255 22.47 -10.72 -4.95
N ASP A 256 22.82 -11.40 -6.04
CA ASP A 256 22.74 -12.86 -6.16
C ASP A 256 23.54 -13.63 -5.10
N LYS A 257 24.45 -12.97 -4.38
CA LYS A 257 25.32 -13.58 -3.36
C LYS A 257 24.85 -13.32 -1.94
N GLY A 258 23.97 -12.34 -1.71
CA GLY A 258 23.41 -12.04 -0.41
C GLY A 258 23.24 -10.56 -0.11
N ILE A 259 23.25 -10.23 1.18
CA ILE A 259 22.83 -8.92 1.68
C ILE A 259 23.92 -7.86 1.46
N ILE A 260 23.51 -6.63 1.17
CA ILE A 260 24.37 -5.44 1.12
C ILE A 260 23.86 -4.43 2.15
N TRP A 261 24.30 -4.59 3.40
CA TRP A 261 23.86 -3.69 4.47
C TRP A 261 24.38 -2.25 4.28
N PRO A 262 23.55 -1.23 4.54
CA PRO A 262 24.05 0.10 4.85
C PRO A 262 24.97 0.06 6.08
N GLU A 263 26.05 0.84 6.05
CA GLU A 263 27.11 0.75 7.07
C GLU A 263 26.61 0.97 8.51
N ASN A 264 25.57 1.79 8.69
CA ASN A 264 25.05 2.17 10.00
C ASN A 264 24.11 1.14 10.64
N ILE A 265 23.70 0.10 9.91
CA ILE A 265 22.79 -0.95 10.40
C ILE A 265 23.31 -2.37 10.11
N ALA A 266 24.54 -2.48 9.61
CA ALA A 266 25.19 -3.77 9.43
C ALA A 266 25.42 -4.45 10.80
N PRO A 267 25.34 -5.80 10.87
CA PRO A 267 25.58 -6.52 12.14
C PRO A 267 27.01 -6.34 12.66
N TYR A 268 27.97 -6.16 11.74
CA TYR A 268 29.35 -5.78 12.02
C TYR A 268 29.83 -4.87 10.89
N LYS A 269 30.70 -3.92 11.21
CA LYS A 269 31.29 -3.02 10.21
C LYS A 269 32.21 -3.77 9.26
N ALA A 270 32.98 -4.73 9.77
CA ALA A 270 33.90 -5.53 8.96
C ALA A 270 33.86 -7.03 9.29
N HIS A 271 34.04 -7.87 8.27
CA HIS A 271 34.23 -9.30 8.39
C HIS A 271 35.70 -9.63 8.11
N LEU A 272 36.45 -9.99 9.15
CA LEU A 272 37.83 -10.40 9.07
C LEU A 272 37.92 -11.90 8.83
N ILE A 273 38.62 -12.31 7.78
CA ILE A 273 38.77 -13.70 7.38
C ILE A 273 40.24 -14.10 7.44
N GLY A 274 40.55 -15.08 8.28
CA GLY A 274 41.85 -15.74 8.31
C GLY A 274 41.90 -16.92 7.35
N LEU A 275 42.89 -16.93 6.44
CA LEU A 275 43.18 -18.04 5.52
C LEU A 275 44.54 -18.65 5.84
N GLY A 276 44.63 -19.98 5.86
CA GLY A 276 45.85 -20.71 6.24
C GLY A 276 46.12 -20.68 7.75
N MET A 277 45.05 -20.73 8.56
CA MET A 277 45.11 -20.56 10.02
C MET A 277 45.76 -21.74 10.75
N GLU A 278 46.07 -22.84 10.05
CA GLU A 278 46.93 -23.92 10.54
C GLU A 278 48.37 -23.45 10.81
N ASP A 279 48.82 -22.38 10.15
CA ASP A 279 50.08 -21.71 10.46
C ASP A 279 49.90 -20.77 11.66
N ARG A 280 50.60 -21.09 12.75
CA ARG A 280 50.57 -20.31 13.99
C ARG A 280 50.94 -18.84 13.79
N SER A 281 51.84 -18.53 12.86
CA SER A 281 52.25 -17.15 12.58
C SER A 281 51.12 -16.33 11.94
N LEU A 282 50.38 -16.93 11.00
CA LEU A 282 49.21 -16.33 10.37
C LEU A 282 48.06 -16.18 11.37
N HIS A 283 47.84 -17.19 12.20
CA HIS A 283 46.86 -17.13 13.28
C HIS A 283 47.15 -15.94 14.22
N THR A 284 48.40 -15.82 14.71
CA THR A 284 48.80 -14.69 15.57
C THR A 284 48.59 -13.35 14.86
N LYS A 285 48.96 -13.24 13.58
CA LYS A 285 48.76 -12.01 12.82
C LYS A 285 47.28 -11.64 12.67
N ALA A 286 46.42 -12.60 12.32
CA ALA A 286 44.98 -12.34 12.17
C ALA A 286 44.37 -11.89 13.50
N PHE A 287 44.75 -12.53 14.61
CA PHE A 287 44.33 -12.13 15.95
C PHE A 287 44.83 -10.72 16.34
N GLU A 288 46.06 -10.35 15.99
CA GLU A 288 46.56 -8.99 16.22
C GLU A 288 45.78 -7.93 15.43
N VAL A 289 45.40 -8.23 14.17
CA VAL A 289 44.57 -7.34 13.35
C VAL A 289 43.21 -7.14 14.02
N TYR A 290 42.57 -8.25 14.42
CA TYR A 290 41.29 -8.23 15.15
C TYR A 290 41.38 -7.35 16.40
N GLU A 291 42.34 -7.63 17.30
CA GLU A 291 42.54 -6.89 18.55
C GLU A 291 42.79 -5.39 18.32
N LYS A 292 43.63 -5.03 17.34
CA LYS A 292 44.00 -3.63 17.07
C LYS A 292 42.83 -2.83 16.51
N LEU A 293 42.01 -3.42 15.65
CA LEU A 293 40.84 -2.76 15.07
C LEU A 293 39.68 -2.71 16.08
N GLN A 294 39.46 -3.77 16.85
CA GLN A 294 38.47 -3.77 17.92
C GLN A 294 38.80 -2.73 19.00
N LYS A 295 40.08 -2.58 19.39
CA LYS A 295 40.54 -1.51 20.30
C LYS A 295 40.34 -0.10 19.73
N ALA A 296 40.30 0.05 18.40
CA ALA A 296 39.95 1.29 17.74
C ALA A 296 38.42 1.52 17.64
N GLY A 297 37.60 0.61 18.15
CA GLY A 297 36.14 0.72 18.13
C GLY A 297 35.48 0.19 16.86
N VAL A 298 36.20 -0.56 16.02
CA VAL A 298 35.60 -1.24 14.86
C VAL A 298 34.90 -2.52 15.32
N GLU A 299 33.61 -2.64 15.01
CA GLU A 299 32.86 -3.88 15.17
C GLU A 299 33.29 -4.89 14.10
N ILE A 300 33.96 -5.97 14.53
CA ILE A 300 34.52 -6.99 13.65
C ILE A 300 33.90 -8.36 13.93
N LEU A 301 33.39 -9.00 12.87
CA LEU A 301 33.15 -10.43 12.84
C LEU A 301 34.43 -11.12 12.39
N PHE A 302 35.04 -11.94 13.25
CA PHE A 302 36.25 -12.68 12.90
C PHE A 302 35.90 -14.13 12.57
N ASP A 303 36.20 -14.56 11.34
CA ASP A 303 36.07 -15.93 10.88
C ASP A 303 37.40 -16.68 11.03
N ASP A 304 37.57 -17.28 12.21
CA ASP A 304 38.73 -18.05 12.65
C ASP A 304 38.60 -19.56 12.41
N ARG A 305 37.49 -20.03 11.83
CA ARG A 305 37.23 -21.45 11.51
C ARG A 305 38.33 -22.01 10.60
N PHE A 306 39.22 -22.87 11.09
CA PHE A 306 40.37 -23.33 10.28
C PHE A 306 40.04 -24.56 9.42
N GLU A 307 38.95 -25.24 9.74
CA GLU A 307 38.43 -26.42 9.04
C GLU A 307 37.58 -26.10 7.80
N VAL A 308 37.19 -24.83 7.63
CA VAL A 308 36.33 -24.36 6.53
C VAL A 308 37.18 -23.84 5.37
N SER A 309 36.77 -24.17 4.13
CA SER A 309 37.53 -23.76 2.95
C SER A 309 37.46 -22.24 2.72
N ALA A 310 38.48 -21.69 2.06
CA ALA A 310 38.49 -20.26 1.71
C ALA A 310 37.26 -19.86 0.89
N GLY A 311 36.81 -20.71 -0.02
CA GLY A 311 35.62 -20.46 -0.85
C GLY A 311 34.35 -20.36 -0.02
N GLU A 312 34.15 -21.28 0.93
CA GLU A 312 33.01 -21.26 1.85
C GLU A 312 33.03 -20.02 2.74
N LYS A 313 34.19 -19.65 3.32
CA LYS A 313 34.31 -18.40 4.09
C LYS A 313 33.94 -17.17 3.28
N MET A 314 34.39 -17.10 2.02
CA MET A 314 34.03 -15.98 1.14
C MET A 314 32.54 -15.94 0.84
N ALA A 315 31.91 -17.11 0.62
CA ALA A 315 30.48 -17.22 0.38
C ALA A 315 29.67 -16.82 1.62
N ASP A 316 30.04 -17.31 2.80
CA ASP A 316 29.42 -16.92 4.07
C ASP A 316 29.55 -15.41 4.31
N ALA A 317 30.72 -14.83 4.04
CA ALA A 317 30.93 -13.40 4.18
C ALA A 317 30.11 -12.56 3.19
N ASP A 318 29.98 -13.00 1.93
CA ASP A 318 29.12 -12.36 0.94
C ASP A 318 27.64 -12.49 1.34
N LEU A 319 27.23 -13.61 1.95
CA LEU A 319 25.87 -13.85 2.41
C LEU A 319 25.50 -12.99 3.62
N ILE A 320 26.37 -12.95 4.64
CA ILE A 320 26.19 -12.14 5.86
C ILE A 320 26.19 -10.64 5.55
N GLY A 321 27.01 -10.21 4.57
CA GLY A 321 26.90 -8.88 3.99
C GLY A 321 27.55 -7.75 4.77
N CYS A 322 28.55 -8.03 5.61
CA CYS A 322 29.30 -6.97 6.31
C CYS A 322 29.90 -5.98 5.29
N PRO A 323 29.78 -4.66 5.48
CA PRO A 323 30.17 -3.65 4.47
C PRO A 323 31.61 -3.78 4.00
N TYR A 324 32.53 -4.14 4.90
CA TYR A 324 33.93 -4.36 4.58
C TYR A 324 34.32 -5.83 4.84
N ARG A 325 35.00 -6.45 3.88
CA ARG A 325 35.69 -7.73 4.07
C ARG A 325 37.18 -7.49 4.18
N LEU A 326 37.79 -8.04 5.22
CA LEU A 326 39.21 -7.98 5.49
C LEU A 326 39.79 -9.41 5.37
N ILE A 327 40.88 -9.60 4.65
CA ILE A 327 41.51 -10.91 4.49
C ILE A 327 42.96 -10.85 4.96
N VAL A 328 43.31 -11.79 5.83
CA VAL A 328 44.69 -12.11 6.21
C VAL A 328 45.02 -13.48 5.64
N SER A 329 46.05 -13.53 4.80
CA SER A 329 46.47 -14.77 4.13
C SER A 329 47.98 -14.77 3.88
N PRO A 330 48.60 -15.89 3.50
CA PRO A 330 50.01 -15.92 3.11
C PRO A 330 50.36 -14.90 2.01
N LYS A 331 49.39 -14.57 1.13
CA LYS A 331 49.58 -13.64 0.02
C LYS A 331 49.62 -12.18 0.46
N THR A 332 49.01 -11.84 1.60
CA THR A 332 48.94 -10.44 2.05
C THR A 332 50.21 -9.97 2.77
N LYS A 333 51.14 -10.89 3.09
CA LYS A 333 52.42 -10.61 3.78
C LYS A 333 52.21 -9.84 5.08
N ASP A 334 52.54 -8.56 5.15
CA ASP A 334 52.33 -7.68 6.32
C ASP A 334 51.05 -6.84 6.24
N LYS A 335 50.42 -6.81 5.05
CA LYS A 335 49.20 -6.04 4.79
C LYS A 335 47.94 -6.88 5.01
N ILE A 336 46.79 -6.24 4.88
CA ILE A 336 45.45 -6.82 4.90
C ILE A 336 44.79 -6.45 3.57
N GLU A 337 44.18 -7.44 2.93
CA GLU A 337 43.34 -7.19 1.77
C GLU A 337 41.98 -6.71 2.22
N ILE A 338 41.51 -5.57 1.71
CA ILE A 338 40.22 -4.98 2.02
C ILE A 338 39.38 -4.84 0.76
N LYS A 339 38.08 -5.13 0.89
CA LYS A 339 37.09 -5.03 -0.18
C LYS A 339 35.74 -4.60 0.40
N LYS A 340 35.07 -3.64 -0.25
CA LYS A 340 33.66 -3.34 0.06
C LYS A 340 32.74 -4.43 -0.48
N ARG A 341 31.70 -4.80 0.28
CA ARG A 341 30.73 -5.85 -0.11
C ARG A 341 30.04 -5.57 -1.45
N SER A 342 29.79 -4.30 -1.75
CA SER A 342 29.16 -3.84 -2.99
C SER A 342 30.12 -3.66 -4.17
N GLU A 343 31.44 -3.81 -3.97
CA GLU A 343 32.44 -3.58 -5.00
C GLU A 343 33.13 -4.88 -5.41
N ASN A 344 33.82 -4.89 -6.56
CA ASN A 344 34.61 -6.03 -7.01
C ASN A 344 36.11 -5.88 -6.74
N ARG A 345 36.60 -4.65 -6.58
CA ARG A 345 38.02 -4.34 -6.40
C ARG A 345 38.45 -4.58 -4.96
N SER A 346 39.59 -5.23 -4.78
CA SER A 346 40.28 -5.29 -3.49
C SER A 346 41.59 -4.50 -3.50
N LEU A 347 42.00 -4.03 -2.33
CA LEU A 347 43.22 -3.25 -2.11
C LEU A 347 44.01 -3.80 -0.93
N LEU A 348 45.32 -3.58 -0.89
CA LEU A 348 46.19 -4.02 0.21
C LEU A 348 46.59 -2.83 1.07
N TYR A 349 46.05 -2.77 2.29
CA TYR A 349 46.28 -1.71 3.27
C TYR A 349 46.99 -2.23 4.52
N SER A 350 47.74 -1.36 5.16
CA SER A 350 48.20 -1.51 6.54
C SER A 350 47.03 -1.33 7.52
N ILE A 351 47.24 -1.73 8.78
CA ILE A 351 46.23 -1.57 9.84
C ILE A 351 45.87 -0.08 10.03
N GLU A 352 46.85 0.82 9.98
CA GLU A 352 46.61 2.27 10.15
C GLU A 352 45.84 2.86 8.96
N GLU A 353 46.11 2.42 7.73
CA GLU A 353 45.32 2.83 6.56
C GLU A 353 43.86 2.35 6.67
N ILE A 354 43.62 1.16 7.23
CA ILE A 354 42.27 0.63 7.47
C ILE A 354 41.53 1.44 8.54
N LYS A 355 42.19 1.78 9.65
CA LYS A 355 41.59 2.63 10.70
C LYS A 355 41.12 3.97 10.13
N ASN A 356 41.99 4.63 9.37
CA ASN A 356 41.65 5.88 8.67
C ASN A 356 40.48 5.72 7.70
N LEU A 357 40.45 4.63 6.91
CA LEU A 357 39.35 4.35 5.99
C LEU A 357 38.02 4.13 6.74
N LEU A 358 38.06 3.45 7.88
CA LEU A 358 36.89 3.15 8.70
C LEU A 358 36.52 4.31 9.66
N GLY A 359 37.25 5.42 9.61
CA GLY A 359 36.97 6.63 10.39
C GLY A 359 37.21 6.47 11.89
N VAL A 360 38.20 5.67 12.29
CA VAL A 360 38.59 5.41 13.69
C VAL A 360 40.05 5.73 13.97
#